data_AF-A0A8S1CWT9-F1
#
_entry.id   AF-A0A8S1CWT9-F1
#
_cell.length_a   1.000
_cell.length_b   1.000
_cell.length_c   1.000
_cell.angle_alpha   90.00
_cell.angle_beta   90.00
_cell.angle_gamma   90.00
#
_symmetry.space_group_name_H-M   'P 1'
#
loop_
_entity.id
_entity.type
_entity.pdbx_description
1 polymer ?
#
loop_
_entity_poly.entity_id
_entity_poly.type
_entity_poly.pdbx_seq_one_letter_code
_entity_poly.pdbx_strand_id
1 'polypeptide(L)'
;MFKLPAKTVGEIGQACATTGHTIVRFSTDAEGMAATAMPPHCRHLEKEAAFICKKCQLAFPTEAAVNGHQRAVCFAGLAFEQRGHVRLVQLGFECRACHERVATAAQLVQHCASQQHEANTAQPELTHEMEDVVNQITALAAQASSAASPKPAPAPMEAGPVSG
;
A
#
# COMPACT_ATOMS: atom_id res chain seq x y z
N MET A 1 -1.01 1.70 -26.64
CA MET A 1 -1.62 0.40 -26.95
C MET A 1 -0.91 -0.65 -26.09
N PHE A 2 -1.56 -1.16 -25.04
CA PHE A 2 -0.94 -2.19 -24.18
C PHE A 2 -1.11 -3.55 -24.85
N LYS A 3 -0.03 -4.32 -24.98
CA LYS A 3 -0.06 -5.65 -25.60
C LYS A 3 -0.54 -6.67 -24.57
N LEU A 4 -1.61 -7.38 -24.88
CA LEU A 4 -2.09 -8.48 -24.04
C LEU A 4 -1.32 -9.76 -24.36
N PRO A 5 -0.92 -10.55 -23.34
CA PRO A 5 -0.39 -11.88 -23.56
C PRO A 5 -1.39 -12.76 -24.33
N ALA A 6 -0.90 -13.65 -25.20
CA ALA A 6 -1.76 -14.51 -26.02
C ALA A 6 -2.72 -15.37 -25.17
N LYS A 7 -2.25 -15.85 -24.01
CA LYS A 7 -3.06 -16.58 -23.03
C LYS A 7 -4.25 -15.76 -22.54
N THR A 8 -4.02 -14.48 -22.22
CA THR A 8 -5.06 -13.55 -21.74
C THR A 8 -6.12 -13.32 -22.80
N VAL A 9 -5.75 -13.26 -24.09
CA VAL A 9 -6.73 -13.13 -25.18
C VAL A 9 -7.67 -14.34 -25.22
N GLY A 10 -7.13 -15.55 -25.05
CA GLY A 10 -7.93 -16.78 -24.96
C GLY A 10 -8.87 -16.78 -23.74
N GLU A 11 -8.38 -16.37 -22.57
CA GLU A 11 -9.18 -16.24 -21.34
C GLU A 11 -10.29 -15.20 -21.47
N ILE A 12 -10.02 -14.07 -22.14
CA ILE A 12 -11.06 -13.07 -22.46
C ILE A 12 -12.14 -13.69 -23.33
N GLY A 13 -11.77 -14.45 -24.37
CA GLY A 13 -12.73 -15.13 -25.25
C GLY A 13 -13.64 -16.08 -24.47
N GLN A 14 -13.08 -16.89 -23.58
CA GLN A 14 -13.84 -17.77 -22.68
C GLN A 14 -14.73 -16.98 -21.71
N ALA A 15 -14.20 -15.90 -21.13
CA ALA A 15 -14.94 -15.04 -20.21
C ALA A 15 -16.09 -14.30 -20.91
N CYS A 16 -15.99 -14.03 -22.21
CA CYS A 16 -17.08 -13.47 -23.00
C CYS A 16 -18.21 -14.47 -23.26
N ALA A 17 -17.93 -15.78 -23.23
CA ALA A 17 -18.94 -16.82 -23.44
C ALA A 17 -19.82 -17.08 -22.19
N THR A 18 -19.43 -16.57 -21.02
CA THR A 18 -20.20 -16.73 -19.78
C THR A 18 -21.17 -15.58 -19.54
N THR A 19 -22.25 -15.83 -18.79
CA THR A 19 -23.21 -14.79 -18.36
C THR A 19 -22.67 -13.94 -17.22
N GLY A 20 -23.26 -12.75 -17.01
CA GLY A 20 -22.90 -11.85 -15.91
C GLY A 20 -21.54 -11.17 -16.05
N HIS A 21 -21.04 -10.59 -14.96
CA HIS A 21 -19.73 -9.93 -14.91
C HIS A 21 -18.63 -10.94 -14.62
N THR A 22 -17.53 -10.86 -15.36
CA THR A 22 -16.35 -11.70 -15.13
C THR A 22 -15.10 -10.86 -14.99
N ILE A 23 -14.11 -11.37 -14.26
CA ILE A 23 -12.82 -10.71 -14.08
C ILE A 23 -11.74 -11.58 -14.70
N VAL A 24 -10.95 -11.02 -15.62
CA VAL A 24 -9.74 -11.66 -16.16
C VAL A 24 -8.54 -10.91 -15.60
N ARG A 25 -7.64 -11.64 -14.96
CA ARG A 25 -6.40 -11.11 -14.38
C ARG A 25 -5.23 -11.52 -15.24
N PHE A 26 -4.34 -10.58 -15.54
CA PHE A 26 -3.13 -10.88 -16.29
C PHE A 26 -1.93 -10.15 -15.69
N SER A 27 -0.77 -10.75 -15.82
CA SER A 27 0.51 -10.13 -15.47
C SER A 27 1.23 -9.77 -16.77
N THR A 28 2.12 -8.77 -16.71
CA THR A 28 2.91 -8.36 -17.88
C THR A 28 4.12 -9.25 -18.14
N ASP A 29 4.53 -10.06 -17.17
CA ASP A 29 5.48 -11.14 -17.34
C ASP A 29 4.82 -12.38 -17.96
N ALA A 30 5.51 -13.01 -18.92
CA ALA A 30 5.00 -14.16 -19.68
C ALA A 30 4.78 -15.42 -18.81
N GLU A 31 5.40 -15.45 -17.64
CA GLU A 31 5.34 -16.54 -16.67
C GLU A 31 4.73 -16.00 -15.39
N GLY A 32 3.41 -16.06 -15.31
CA GLY A 32 2.69 -15.66 -14.11
C GLY A 32 3.24 -16.39 -12.89
N MET A 33 3.73 -15.64 -11.91
CA MET A 33 4.05 -16.18 -10.60
C MET A 33 2.78 -16.53 -9.82
N ALA A 34 2.12 -17.60 -10.27
CA ALA A 34 1.00 -18.21 -9.58
C ALA A 34 1.46 -19.12 -8.42
N ALA A 35 2.77 -19.28 -8.17
CA ALA A 35 3.26 -20.34 -7.27
C ALA A 35 4.42 -19.96 -6.33
N THR A 36 4.99 -18.76 -6.42
CA THR A 36 6.11 -18.39 -5.53
C THR A 36 5.56 -17.66 -4.31
N ALA A 37 5.97 -18.11 -3.12
CA ALA A 37 5.57 -17.48 -1.87
C ALA A 37 5.91 -15.98 -1.92
N MET A 38 4.93 -15.12 -1.67
CA MET A 38 5.12 -13.67 -1.63
C MET A 38 6.15 -13.33 -0.54
N PRO A 39 7.20 -12.56 -0.84
CA PRO A 39 8.16 -12.13 0.17
C PRO A 39 7.47 -11.32 1.29
N PRO A 40 8.05 -11.29 2.50
CA PRO A 40 7.53 -10.46 3.58
C PRO A 40 7.46 -8.99 3.15
N HIS A 41 6.49 -8.25 3.70
CA HIS A 41 6.19 -6.85 3.35
C HIS A 41 5.75 -6.59 1.91
N CYS A 42 5.65 -7.62 1.06
CA CYS A 42 5.21 -7.49 -0.31
C CYS A 42 3.76 -7.92 -0.49
N ARG A 43 3.05 -7.32 -1.45
CA ARG A 43 1.69 -7.76 -1.82
C ARG A 43 1.40 -7.54 -3.29
N HIS A 44 0.38 -8.24 -3.77
CA HIS A 44 -0.22 -7.99 -5.08
C HIS A 44 -0.98 -6.66 -5.10
N LEU A 45 -0.91 -6.01 -6.25
CA LEU A 45 -1.73 -4.88 -6.63
C LEU A 45 -2.58 -5.26 -7.84
N GLU A 46 -3.84 -4.88 -7.79
CA GLU A 46 -4.76 -5.01 -8.92
C GLU A 46 -5.01 -3.62 -9.51
N LYS A 47 -4.74 -3.46 -10.80
CA LYS A 47 -5.04 -2.24 -11.54
C LYS A 47 -6.04 -2.54 -12.65
N GLU A 48 -7.12 -1.79 -12.71
CA GLU A 48 -8.09 -1.89 -13.80
C GLU A 48 -7.43 -1.45 -15.11
N ALA A 49 -7.43 -2.33 -16.10
CA ALA A 49 -6.84 -2.09 -17.41
C ALA A 49 -7.91 -1.71 -18.44
N ALA A 50 -9.03 -2.43 -18.47
CA ALA A 50 -10.12 -2.18 -19.41
C ALA A 50 -11.40 -2.94 -19.01
N PHE A 51 -12.51 -2.61 -19.68
CA PHE A 51 -13.78 -3.32 -19.61
C PHE A 51 -14.19 -3.77 -21.01
N ILE A 52 -14.54 -5.04 -21.19
CA ILE A 52 -14.82 -5.62 -22.50
C ILE A 52 -16.29 -6.00 -22.59
N CYS A 53 -16.98 -5.54 -23.64
CA CYS A 53 -18.36 -5.94 -23.89
C CYS A 53 -18.41 -7.40 -24.35
N LYS A 54 -19.17 -8.26 -23.67
CA LYS A 54 -19.24 -9.69 -24.01
C LYS A 54 -19.86 -9.99 -25.38
N LYS A 55 -20.69 -9.08 -25.91
CA LYS A 55 -21.38 -9.29 -27.19
C LYS A 55 -20.53 -8.94 -28.41
N CYS A 56 -19.87 -7.78 -28.40
CA CYS A 56 -19.07 -7.30 -29.54
C CYS A 56 -17.55 -7.36 -29.31
N GLN A 57 -17.12 -7.73 -28.10
CA GLN A 57 -15.73 -7.83 -27.68
C GLN A 57 -14.91 -6.53 -27.81
N LEU A 58 -15.58 -5.39 -27.91
CA LEU A 58 -14.94 -4.08 -27.85
C LEU A 58 -14.50 -3.75 -26.41
N ALA A 59 -13.30 -3.17 -26.28
CA ALA A 59 -12.72 -2.74 -25.01
C ALA A 59 -13.00 -1.25 -24.75
N PHE A 60 -13.26 -0.93 -23.49
CA PHE A 60 -13.62 0.39 -22.99
C PHE A 60 -12.75 0.77 -21.79
N PRO A 61 -12.42 2.05 -21.61
CA PRO A 61 -11.54 2.49 -20.53
C PRO A 61 -12.21 2.53 -19.15
N THR A 62 -13.54 2.60 -19.10
CA THR A 62 -14.30 2.70 -17.85
C THR A 62 -15.53 1.81 -17.88
N GLU A 63 -16.00 1.43 -16.69
CA GLU A 63 -17.21 0.62 -16.54
C GLU A 63 -18.45 1.36 -17.08
N ALA A 64 -18.53 2.67 -16.83
CA ALA A 64 -19.62 3.52 -17.32
C ALA A 64 -19.69 3.52 -18.85
N ALA A 65 -18.55 3.51 -19.54
CA ALA A 65 -18.48 3.50 -21.00
C ALA A 65 -18.99 2.17 -21.59
N VAL A 66 -18.58 1.02 -21.04
CA VAL A 66 -19.09 -0.28 -21.51
C VAL A 66 -20.58 -0.42 -21.21
N ASN A 67 -21.04 0.05 -20.04
CA ASN A 67 -22.46 0.00 -19.67
C ASN A 67 -23.30 0.90 -20.58
N GLY A 68 -22.80 2.07 -20.95
CA GLY A 68 -23.41 2.96 -21.94
C GLY A 68 -23.53 2.31 -23.32
N HIS A 69 -22.44 1.70 -23.79
CA HIS A 69 -22.43 0.96 -25.06
C HIS A 69 -23.42 -0.21 -25.06
N GLN A 70 -23.48 -0.98 -23.96
CA GLN A 70 -24.42 -2.09 -23.83
C GLN A 70 -25.87 -1.61 -23.93
N ARG A 71 -26.23 -0.52 -23.25
CA ARG A 71 -27.59 0.04 -23.29
C ARG A 71 -27.98 0.54 -24.67
N ALA A 72 -27.06 1.23 -25.35
CA ALA A 72 -27.36 1.94 -26.58
C ALA A 72 -27.27 1.04 -27.83
N VAL A 73 -26.38 0.04 -27.84
CA VAL A 73 -26.02 -0.68 -29.07
C VAL A 73 -26.16 -2.19 -28.92
N CYS A 74 -25.42 -2.79 -27.98
CA CYS A 74 -25.31 -4.26 -27.94
C CYS A 74 -26.57 -4.95 -27.40
N PHE A 75 -27.18 -4.38 -26.36
CA PHE A 75 -28.31 -4.93 -25.63
C PHE A 75 -29.49 -3.94 -25.57
N ALA A 76 -29.65 -3.14 -26.62
CA ALA A 76 -30.77 -2.21 -26.72
C ALA A 76 -32.10 -2.98 -26.62
N GLY A 77 -32.98 -2.52 -25.72
CA GLY A 77 -34.28 -3.17 -25.47
C GLY A 77 -34.23 -4.48 -24.66
N LEU A 78 -33.05 -4.97 -24.28
CA LEU A 78 -32.91 -6.18 -23.46
C LEU A 78 -32.81 -5.85 -21.96
N ALA A 79 -33.23 -6.80 -21.13
CA ALA A 79 -33.18 -6.70 -19.67
C ALA A 79 -31.74 -6.56 -19.15
N PHE A 80 -31.58 -5.98 -17.95
CA PHE A 80 -30.27 -5.74 -17.34
C PHE A 80 -29.53 -7.05 -17.02
N GLU A 81 -30.25 -8.11 -16.63
CA GLU A 81 -29.68 -9.41 -16.25
C GLU A 81 -29.00 -10.14 -17.42
N GLN A 82 -29.34 -9.77 -18.65
CA GLN A 82 -28.69 -10.30 -19.85
C GLN A 82 -27.39 -9.55 -20.20
N ARG A 83 -27.05 -8.50 -19.45
CA ARG A 83 -25.87 -7.67 -19.67
C ARG A 83 -24.73 -8.18 -18.79
N GLY A 84 -23.53 -8.08 -19.32
CA GLY A 84 -22.31 -8.51 -18.64
C GLY A 84 -21.09 -8.02 -19.41
N HIS A 85 -20.05 -7.69 -18.66
CA HIS A 85 -18.76 -7.28 -19.23
C HIS A 85 -17.63 -8.07 -18.58
N VAL A 86 -16.50 -8.15 -19.26
CA VAL A 86 -15.26 -8.66 -18.68
C VAL A 86 -14.47 -7.48 -18.12
N ARG A 87 -14.18 -7.48 -16.82
CA ARG A 87 -13.27 -6.53 -16.18
C ARG A 87 -11.86 -7.09 -16.29
N LEU A 88 -11.02 -6.39 -17.03
CA LEU A 88 -9.63 -6.77 -17.24
C LEU A 88 -8.76 -6.09 -16.19
N VAL A 89 -8.04 -6.89 -15.41
CA VAL A 89 -7.21 -6.43 -14.30
C VAL A 89 -5.77 -6.80 -14.57
N GLN A 90 -4.89 -5.80 -14.59
CA GLN A 90 -3.46 -5.98 -14.61
C GLN A 90 -2.97 -6.22 -13.18
N LEU A 91 -2.23 -7.31 -12.97
CA LEU A 91 -1.53 -7.59 -11.73
C LEU A 91 -0.19 -6.84 -11.71
N GLY A 92 0.12 -6.29 -10.55
CA GLY A 92 1.42 -5.73 -10.21
C GLY A 92 1.75 -6.04 -8.77
N PHE A 93 2.82 -5.42 -8.27
CA PHE A 93 3.32 -5.70 -6.93
C PHE A 93 3.74 -4.41 -6.23
N GLU A 94 3.68 -4.43 -4.91
CA GLU A 94 4.32 -3.40 -4.10
C GLU A 94 5.06 -3.99 -2.91
N CYS A 95 6.17 -3.35 -2.56
CA CYS A 95 6.89 -3.54 -1.32
C CYS A 95 6.51 -2.42 -0.36
N ARG A 96 5.89 -2.77 0.78
CA ARG A 96 5.50 -1.81 1.81
C ARG A 96 6.68 -1.26 2.61
N ALA A 97 7.75 -2.05 2.76
CA ALA A 97 8.95 -1.60 3.47
C ALA A 97 9.68 -0.48 2.72
N CYS A 98 9.65 -0.51 1.38
CA CYS A 98 10.31 0.48 0.54
C CYS A 98 9.35 1.48 -0.13
N HIS A 99 8.03 1.31 0.06
CA HIS A 99 6.98 2.03 -0.67
C HIS A 99 7.14 1.99 -2.21
N GLU A 100 7.72 0.91 -2.73
CA GLU A 100 8.04 0.76 -4.15
C GLU A 100 7.01 -0.11 -4.86
N ARG A 101 6.62 0.27 -6.08
CA ARG A 101 5.69 -0.47 -6.93
C ARG A 101 6.39 -0.98 -8.17
N VAL A 102 6.25 -2.26 -8.44
CA VAL A 102 6.89 -2.93 -9.58
C VAL A 102 5.86 -3.69 -10.41
N ALA A 103 6.13 -3.83 -11.70
CA ALA A 103 5.16 -4.36 -12.66
C ALA A 103 5.21 -5.89 -12.76
N THR A 104 6.34 -6.50 -12.47
CA THR A 104 6.57 -7.96 -12.62
C THR A 104 7.08 -8.59 -11.34
N ALA A 105 6.86 -9.90 -11.20
CA ALA A 105 7.34 -10.63 -10.02
C ALA A 105 8.87 -10.71 -10.01
N ALA A 106 9.50 -10.83 -11.19
CA ALA A 106 10.96 -10.82 -11.31
C ALA A 106 11.59 -9.53 -10.78
N GLN A 107 10.98 -8.37 -11.07
CA GLN A 107 11.41 -7.09 -10.52
C GLN A 107 11.25 -7.04 -9.00
N LEU A 108 10.18 -7.62 -8.46
CA LEU A 108 9.96 -7.69 -7.02
C LEU A 108 11.02 -8.57 -6.34
N VAL A 109 11.32 -9.74 -6.89
CA VAL A 109 12.36 -10.63 -6.36
C VAL A 109 13.72 -9.95 -6.39
N GLN A 110 14.05 -9.29 -7.49
CA GLN A 110 15.29 -8.52 -7.60
C GLN A 110 15.33 -7.35 -6.60
N HIS A 111 14.21 -6.67 -6.38
CA HIS A 111 14.09 -5.61 -5.38
C HIS A 111 14.33 -6.16 -3.97
N CYS A 112 13.67 -7.25 -3.60
CA CYS A 112 13.81 -7.85 -2.27
C CYS A 112 15.22 -8.40 -2.00
N ALA A 113 15.96 -8.78 -3.05
CA ALA A 113 17.36 -9.20 -2.96
C ALA A 113 18.36 -8.03 -2.95
N SER A 114 17.88 -6.77 -2.98
CA SER A 114 18.76 -5.60 -2.97
C SER A 114 19.19 -5.22 -1.55
N GLN A 115 20.43 -4.76 -1.40
CA GLN A 115 20.95 -4.25 -0.12
C GLN A 115 20.11 -3.08 0.43
N GLN A 116 19.47 -2.31 -0.45
CA GLN A 116 18.57 -1.21 -0.04
C GLN A 116 17.32 -1.74 0.66
N HIS A 117 16.75 -2.84 0.15
CA HIS A 117 15.62 -3.49 0.80
C HIS A 117 16.02 -4.06 2.15
N GLU A 118 17.16 -4.74 2.22
CA GLU A 118 17.71 -5.27 3.48
C GLU A 118 17.85 -4.17 4.52
N ALA A 119 18.46 -3.02 4.17
CA ALA A 119 18.60 -1.87 5.06
C ALA A 119 17.25 -1.32 5.54
N ASN A 120 16.25 -1.23 4.66
CA ASN A 120 14.91 -0.74 5.01
C ASN A 120 14.13 -1.72 5.90
N THR A 121 14.33 -3.04 5.71
CA THR A 121 13.69 -4.07 6.55
C THR A 121 14.44 -4.36 7.85
N ALA A 122 15.75 -4.06 7.88
CA ALA A 122 16.62 -4.26 9.02
C ALA A 122 16.63 -3.08 9.98
N GLN A 123 15.93 -1.97 9.68
CA GLN A 123 15.68 -0.91 10.65
C GLN A 123 14.95 -1.56 11.84
N PRO A 124 15.61 -1.76 12.99
CA PRO A 124 14.86 -2.07 14.20
C PRO A 124 13.94 -0.88 14.44
N GLU A 125 12.72 -1.14 14.86
CA GLU A 125 11.88 -0.08 15.40
C GLU A 125 12.74 0.75 16.36
N LEU A 126 12.90 2.05 16.05
CA LEU A 126 13.58 3.06 16.86
C LEU A 126 12.85 3.30 18.20
N THR A 127 12.20 2.27 18.74
CA THR A 127 11.43 2.27 19.97
C THR A 127 12.33 1.87 21.14
N HIS A 128 13.25 0.92 21.00
CA HIS A 128 13.95 0.44 22.21
C HIS A 128 15.07 1.37 22.72
N GLU A 129 15.86 2.02 21.87
CA GLU A 129 16.95 2.89 22.35
C GLU A 129 16.50 4.32 22.69
N MET A 130 15.42 4.81 22.08
CA MET A 130 14.85 6.13 22.43
C MET A 130 13.89 6.06 23.62
N GLU A 131 13.26 4.92 23.89
CA GLU A 131 12.39 4.77 25.07
C GLU A 131 13.22 4.66 26.36
N ASP A 132 14.41 4.05 26.32
CA ASP A 132 15.35 4.08 27.44
C ASP A 132 15.90 5.49 27.70
N VAL A 133 16.23 6.26 26.64
CA VAL A 133 16.66 7.65 26.78
C VAL A 133 15.53 8.52 27.35
N VAL A 134 14.28 8.34 26.90
CA VAL A 134 13.12 9.08 27.42
C VAL A 134 12.81 8.71 28.87
N ASN A 135 12.88 7.42 29.23
CA ASN A 135 12.69 6.96 30.60
C ASN A 135 13.80 7.48 31.52
N GLN A 136 15.05 7.49 31.06
CA GLN A 136 16.19 8.02 31.80
C GLN A 136 16.08 9.53 32.01
N ILE A 137 15.72 10.32 30.99
CA ILE A 137 15.46 11.77 31.11
C ILE A 137 14.32 12.04 32.10
N THR A 138 13.24 11.26 32.03
CA THR A 138 12.09 11.39 32.93
C THR A 138 12.48 11.10 34.38
N ALA A 139 13.26 10.05 34.61
CA ALA A 139 13.78 9.70 35.93
C ALA A 139 14.73 10.78 36.49
N LEU A 140 15.59 11.36 35.64
CA LEU A 140 16.49 12.46 36.00
C LEU A 140 15.71 13.73 36.36
N ALA A 141 14.67 14.07 35.59
CA ALA A 141 13.82 15.24 35.86
C ALA A 141 13.02 15.08 37.17
N ALA A 142 12.50 13.89 37.46
CA ALA A 142 11.80 13.60 38.72
C ALA A 142 12.73 13.72 39.94
N GLN A 143 13.98 13.22 39.82
CA GLN A 143 14.99 13.36 40.87
C GLN A 143 15.40 14.82 41.10
N ALA A 144 15.62 15.59 40.02
CA ALA A 144 15.95 17.01 40.11
C ALA A 144 14.82 17.85 40.75
N SER A 145 13.56 17.50 40.46
CA SER A 145 12.37 18.17 41.03
C SER A 145 12.17 17.85 42.52
N SER A 146 12.64 16.68 42.98
CA SER A 146 12.52 16.22 44.37
C SER A 146 13.69 16.70 45.25
N ALA A 147 14.83 17.04 44.66
CA ALA A 147 16.00 17.58 45.35
C ALA A 147 15.91 19.10 45.64
N ALA A 148 14.92 19.80 45.06
CA ALA A 148 14.67 21.21 45.31
C ALA A 148 13.72 21.42 46.51
N SER A 149 14.15 21.05 47.72
CA SER A 149 13.56 21.58 48.96
C SER A 149 14.44 22.73 49.48
N PRO A 150 13.88 23.92 49.75
CA PRO A 150 14.66 25.10 50.13
C PRO A 150 15.09 25.04 51.60
N LYS A 151 16.37 25.27 51.89
CA LYS A 151 16.91 25.53 53.24
C LYS A 151 17.75 26.82 53.23
N PRO A 152 17.82 27.55 54.34
CA PRO A 152 17.29 28.90 54.53
C PRO A 152 18.35 29.98 54.28
N ALA A 153 17.89 31.21 54.06
CA ALA A 153 18.73 32.39 53.86
C ALA A 153 19.75 32.60 55.00
N PRO A 154 20.97 33.07 54.70
CA PRO A 154 21.98 33.37 55.71
C PRO A 154 21.58 34.62 56.51
N ALA A 155 21.78 34.55 57.83
CA ALA A 155 21.53 35.64 58.76
C ALA A 155 22.37 36.88 58.43
N PRO A 156 21.80 38.11 58.49
CA PRO A 156 22.61 39.32 58.44
C PRO A 156 23.22 39.59 59.81
N MET A 157 24.53 39.76 59.80
CA MET A 157 25.36 40.28 60.87
C MET A 157 25.40 41.82 60.82
N GLU A 158 25.39 42.43 62.01
CA GLU A 158 25.92 43.78 62.36
C GLU A 158 25.09 45.03 61.97
N ALA A 159 24.67 45.81 62.98
CA ALA A 159 25.13 47.20 63.20
C ALA A 159 24.43 47.90 64.39
N GLY A 160 25.21 48.21 65.44
CA GLY A 160 25.21 49.53 66.11
C GLY A 160 24.18 49.84 67.21
N PRO A 161 24.61 50.24 68.43
CA PRO A 161 23.74 50.90 69.40
C PRO A 161 23.61 52.40 69.06
N VAL A 162 22.38 52.93 69.06
CA VAL A 162 22.13 54.37 69.16
C VAL A 162 21.18 54.65 70.32
N SER A 163 21.67 55.49 71.23
CA SER A 163 21.04 55.94 72.46
C SER A 163 19.87 56.89 72.20
N GLY A 164 18.88 56.84 73.09
CA GLY A 164 17.79 57.79 73.24
C GLY A 164 17.02 57.50 74.52
#